data_AF-A0A2M7I5E4-F1
#
_entry.id   AF-A0A2M7I5E4-F1
#
_cell.length_a   1.000
_cell.length_b   1.000
_cell.length_c   1.000
_cell.angle_alpha   90.00
_cell.angle_beta   90.00
_cell.angle_gamma   90.00
#
_symmetry.space_group_name_H-M   'P 1'
#
loop_
_entity.id
_entity.type
_entity.pdbx_description
1 polymer ?
#
loop_
_entity_poly.entity_id
_entity_poly.type
_entity_poly.pdbx_seq_one_letter_code
_entity_poly.pdbx_strand_id
1 'polypeptide(L)' 'METTHYYKTSVTWKEGRLGVLSSDGFPSINVATPPEFEKGIPNTWSPEHLYVSSAVICLMTTFLAIAEKSKLEFISFD' A
#
# COMPACT_ATOMS: atom_id res chain seq x y z
N MET A 1 -8.04 27.63 3.82
CA MET A 1 -7.34 27.50 2.53
C MET A 1 -7.32 26.02 2.20
N GLU A 2 -7.90 25.60 1.08
CA GLU A 2 -7.72 24.22 0.63
C GLU A 2 -6.29 24.07 0.11
N THR A 3 -5.50 23.22 0.76
CA THR A 3 -4.18 22.85 0.29
C THR A 3 -4.33 21.60 -0.58
N THR A 4 -3.97 21.70 -1.86
CA THR A 4 -3.94 20.54 -2.75
C THR A 4 -2.66 19.74 -2.49
N HIS A 5 -2.81 18.44 -2.23
CA HIS A 5 -1.70 17.51 -2.06
C HIS A 5 -1.62 16.55 -3.25
N TYR A 6 -0.43 16.37 -3.80
CA TYR A 6 -0.15 15.45 -4.91
C TYR A 6 0.74 14.31 -4.44
N TYR A 7 0.32 13.07 -4.71
CA TYR A 7 1.09 11.87 -4.43
C TYR A 7 1.53 11.26 -5.75
N LYS A 8 2.84 11.02 -5.92
CA LYS A 8 3.43 10.47 -7.15
C LYS A 8 4.05 9.12 -6.85
N THR A 9 3.78 8.16 -7.73
CA THR A 9 4.38 6.83 -7.70
C THR A 9 4.85 6.48 -9.10
N SER A 10 5.86 5.60 -9.19
CA SER A 10 6.38 5.10 -10.46
C SER A 10 6.67 3.61 -10.35
N VAL A 11 6.54 2.90 -11.46
CA VAL A 11 6.94 1.48 -11.54
C VAL A 11 7.95 1.31 -12.67
N THR A 12 9.07 0.65 -12.37
CA THR A 12 10.06 0.24 -13.37
C THR A 12 10.00 -1.28 -13.54
N TRP A 13 9.80 -1.75 -14.77
CA TRP A 13 9.87 -3.18 -15.08
C TRP A 13 11.31 -3.70 -14.94
N LYS A 14 11.49 -4.89 -14.36
CA LYS A 14 12.79 -5.57 -14.26
C LYS A 14 12.92 -6.69 -15.26
N GLU A 15 12.12 -7.73 -15.07
CA GLU A 15 12.13 -8.94 -15.90
C GLU A 15 10.81 -9.69 -15.73
N GLY A 16 10.42 -10.50 -16.71
CA GLY A 16 9.20 -11.31 -16.63
C GLY A 16 7.98 -10.49 -16.18
N ARG A 17 7.39 -10.89 -15.05
CA ARG A 17 6.26 -10.19 -14.38
C ARG A 17 6.68 -9.43 -13.12
N LEU A 18 7.96 -9.18 -12.94
CA LEU A 18 8.54 -8.43 -11.81
C LEU A 18 8.75 -6.96 -12.18
N GLY A 19 8.30 -6.08 -11.31
CA GLY A 19 8.57 -4.64 -11.34
C GLY A 19 9.05 -4.13 -9.99
N VAL A 20 9.48 -2.88 -9.97
CA VAL A 20 9.85 -2.14 -8.77
C VAL A 20 8.97 -0.91 -8.67
N LEU A 21 8.13 -0.88 -7.63
CA LEU A 21 7.37 0.30 -7.23
C LEU A 21 8.27 1.23 -6.43
N SER A 22 8.25 2.51 -6.77
CA SER A 22 8.99 3.57 -6.08
C SER A 22 8.15 4.85 -5.93
N SER A 23 8.53 5.64 -4.94
CA SER A 23 8.03 6.99 -4.68
C SER A 23 9.15 7.80 -4.05
N ASP A 24 9.19 9.11 -4.30
CA ASP A 24 10.24 9.98 -3.79
C ASP A 24 10.31 9.92 -2.25
N GLY A 25 11.50 9.60 -1.71
CA GLY A 25 11.75 9.51 -0.27
C GLY A 25 11.34 8.19 0.39
N PHE A 26 10.85 7.19 -0.36
CA PHE A 26 10.46 5.89 0.17
C PHE A 26 11.37 4.76 -0.31
N PRO A 27 11.58 3.71 0.51
CA PRO A 27 12.17 2.46 0.04
C PRO A 27 11.36 1.89 -1.12
N SER A 28 12.05 1.34 -2.12
CA SER A 28 11.41 0.69 -3.26
C SER A 28 10.89 -0.70 -2.88
N ILE A 29 9.79 -1.11 -3.51
CA ILE A 29 9.11 -2.39 -3.23
C ILE A 29 9.06 -3.21 -4.52
N ASN A 30 9.47 -4.48 -4.45
CA ASN A 30 9.26 -5.41 -5.56
C ASN A 30 7.78 -5.74 -5.66
N VAL A 31 7.23 -5.61 -6.86
CA VAL A 31 5.83 -5.92 -7.17
C VAL A 31 5.75 -6.90 -8.32
N ALA A 32 4.78 -7.81 -8.29
CA ALA A 32 4.61 -8.77 -9.37
C ALA A 32 3.17 -9.21 -9.56
N THR A 33 2.91 -9.85 -10.70
CA THR A 33 1.69 -10.64 -10.90
C THR A 33 1.61 -11.74 -9.82
N PRO A 34 0.49 -11.90 -9.12
CA PRO A 34 0.39 -12.87 -8.04
C PRO A 34 0.33 -14.32 -8.57
N PRO A 35 0.67 -15.33 -7.74
CA PRO A 35 0.92 -16.71 -8.18
C PRO A 35 -0.30 -17.44 -8.76
N GLU A 36 -1.51 -16.92 -8.56
CA GLU A 36 -2.77 -17.48 -9.09
C GLU A 36 -2.89 -17.29 -10.61
N PHE A 37 -2.12 -16.37 -11.21
CA PHE A 37 -2.09 -16.16 -12.65
C PHE A 37 -0.88 -16.82 -13.30
N GLU A 38 -0.99 -17.08 -14.61
CA GLU A 38 0.10 -17.64 -15.40
C GLU A 38 1.37 -16.76 -15.31
N LYS A 39 2.50 -17.38 -14.97
CA LYS A 39 3.80 -16.71 -14.74
C LYS A 39 3.80 -15.76 -13.53
N GLY A 40 2.89 -15.95 -12.59
CA GLY A 40 2.88 -15.27 -11.30
C GLY A 40 4.13 -15.57 -10.48
N ILE A 41 4.54 -14.61 -9.65
CA ILE A 41 5.76 -14.70 -8.83
C ILE A 41 5.34 -14.79 -7.36
N PRO A 42 5.51 -15.96 -6.69
CA PRO A 42 5.20 -16.11 -5.28
C PRO A 42 5.99 -15.14 -4.38
N ASN A 43 5.47 -14.90 -3.18
CA ASN A 43 6.13 -14.09 -2.14
C ASN A 43 6.47 -12.65 -2.56
N THR A 44 5.69 -12.06 -3.47
CA THR A 44 5.88 -10.69 -3.95
C THR A 44 4.55 -9.93 -3.81
N TRP A 45 4.63 -8.64 -3.49
CA TRP A 45 3.44 -7.78 -3.42
C TRP A 45 2.79 -7.68 -4.79
N SER A 46 1.49 -7.92 -4.87
CA SER A 46 0.75 -7.78 -6.12
C SER A 46 -0.09 -6.50 -6.14
N PRO A 47 -0.52 -6.05 -7.32
CA PRO A 47 -1.47 -4.93 -7.43
C PRO A 47 -2.72 -5.14 -6.56
N GLU A 48 -3.25 -6.36 -6.50
CA GLU A 48 -4.42 -6.73 -5.71
C GLU A 48 -4.16 -6.61 -4.20
N HIS A 49 -3.04 -7.16 -3.72
CA HIS A 49 -2.62 -7.02 -2.32
C HIS A 49 -2.48 -5.54 -1.94
N LEU A 50 -1.80 -4.74 -2.77
CA LEU A 50 -1.57 -3.33 -2.50
C LEU A 50 -2.87 -2.52 -2.53
N TYR A 51 -3.77 -2.81 -3.47
CA TYR A 51 -5.05 -2.13 -3.58
C TYR A 51 -5.92 -2.38 -2.34
N VAL A 52 -6.09 -3.64 -1.94
CA VAL A 52 -6.89 -3.97 -0.74
C VAL A 52 -6.19 -3.46 0.54
N SER A 53 -4.86 -3.57 0.62
CA SER A 53 -4.08 -3.01 1.74
C SER A 53 -4.29 -1.51 1.89
N SER A 54 -4.37 -0.76 0.78
CA SER A 54 -4.61 0.69 0.84
C SER A 54 -5.93 1.04 1.53
N ALA A 55 -6.98 0.25 1.32
CA ALA A 55 -8.28 0.44 1.96
C ALA A 55 -8.22 0.12 3.46
N VAL A 56 -7.60 -1.00 3.85
CA VAL A 56 -7.45 -1.40 5.26
C VAL A 56 -6.59 -0.39 6.03
N ILE A 57 -5.50 0.10 5.43
CA ILE A 57 -4.64 1.14 6.01
C ILE A 57 -5.41 2.46 6.15
N CYS A 58 -6.22 2.83 5.16
CA CYS A 58 -7.06 4.04 5.23
C CYS A 58 -8.08 3.95 6.37
N LEU A 59 -8.72 2.80 6.54
CA LEU A 59 -9.62 2.54 7.67
C LEU A 59 -8.89 2.65 9.01
N MET A 60 -7.74 1.99 9.14
CA MET A 60 -6.92 2.03 10.35
C MET A 60 -6.52 3.47 10.71
N THR A 61 -5.99 4.24 9.77
CA THR A 61 -5.58 5.63 10.02
C THR A 61 -6.76 6.51 10.41
N THR A 62 -7.93 6.29 9.82
CA THR A 62 -9.18 6.97 10.21
C THR A 62 -9.63 6.58 11.62
N PHE A 63 -9.61 5.28 11.93
CA PHE A 63 -9.93 4.76 13.26
C PHE A 63 -9.05 5.41 14.33
N LEU A 64 -7.73 5.46 14.12
CA LEU A 64 -6.78 6.09 15.03
C LEU A 64 -7.10 7.58 15.25
N ALA A 65 -7.38 8.32 14.19
CA ALA A 65 -7.73 9.74 14.28
C ALA A 65 -9.04 9.98 15.04
N ILE A 66 -10.02 9.09 14.91
CA ILE A 66 -11.28 9.17 15.66
C ILE A 66 -11.05 8.79 17.13
N ALA A 67 -10.35 7.70 17.41
CA ALA A 67 -10.06 7.26 18.78
C ALA A 67 -9.33 8.36 19.58
N GLU A 68 -8.33 9.01 18.96
CA GLU A 68 -7.62 10.15 19.54
C GLU A 68 -8.57 11.32 19.85
N LYS A 69 -9.39 11.75 18.88
CA LYS A 69 -10.35 12.86 19.06
C LYS A 69 -11.43 12.54 20.09
N SER A 70 -11.83 11.28 20.19
CA SER A 70 -12.83 10.80 21.14
C SER A 70 -12.25 10.46 22.51
N LYS A 71 -10.91 10.54 22.70
CA LYS A 71 -10.21 10.17 23.94
C LYS A 71 -10.50 8.73 24.38
N LEU A 72 -10.60 7.82 23.41
CA LEU A 72 -10.82 6.40 23.64
C LEU A 72 -9.49 5.66 23.65
N GLU A 73 -9.25 4.87 24.69
CA GLU A 73 -8.15 3.91 24.73
C GLU A 73 -8.54 2.63 23.99
N PHE A 74 -7.61 2.04 23.24
CA PHE A 74 -7.79 0.76 22.54
C PHE A 74 -6.54 -0.10 22.72
N ILE A 75 -6.70 -1.43 22.61
CA ILE A 75 -5.60 -2.39 22.84
C ILE A 75 -4.86 -2.70 21.53
N SER A 76 -5.60 -3.05 20.46
CA SER A 76 -5.04 -3.36 19.14
C SER A 76 -6.02 -3.03 18.00
N PHE A 77 -5.49 -3.01 16.78
CA PHE A 77 -6.23 -2.99 15.52
C PHE A 77 -5.60 -4.05 14.63
N ASP A 78 -6.38 -5.05 14.21
CA ASP A 78 -5.94 -6.23 13.46
C ASP A 78 -6.80 -6.46 12.21
#